data_AF-A0A2P7QNJ9-F1
#
_entry.id   AF-A0A2P7QNJ9-F1
#
_cell.length_a   1.000
_cell.length_b   1.000
_cell.length_c   1.000
_cell.angle_alpha   90.00
_cell.angle_beta   90.00
_cell.angle_gamma   90.00
#
_symmetry.space_group_name_H-M   'P 1'
#
loop_
_entity.id
_entity.type
_entity.pdbx_description
1 polymer ?
#
loop_
_entity_poly.entity_id
_entity_poly.type
_entity_poly.pdbx_seq_one_letter_code
_entity_poly.pdbx_strand_id
1 'polypeptide(L)'
;MVRTRKLDSAEIAIARSVYASVLPFDRIYITDLDLGGAVTLAGMDLRTGKFDYTINWVEGFGGITGFADRRATLVHELCHVWQGEHGVWPTFYMGQSIWSQLTSGIRDIWRQRKWRGWGTHRSTAYPFPETAIGNDWSTFNVEQQASLVESWYMPERERVTRLGNNRIRVHDFGPGVYGGGRSEHDARFPYIRDVIRAGNRSARYRALALPQGGDPQIKAIQDTLVALGYLEARHADGLLGRTRSATLDAVEAFQRRNGLKPDRDLGGPNSLTRRKLALPIAQLVRA
;
A
#
# COMPACT_ATOMS: atom_id res chain seq x y z
N MET A 1 -1.99 -8.11 30.59
CA MET A 1 -3.41 -7.69 30.64
C MET A 1 -3.78 -7.26 29.24
N VAL A 2 -4.86 -7.79 28.68
CA VAL A 2 -5.35 -7.37 27.35
C VAL A 2 -5.89 -5.95 27.46
N ARG A 3 -5.49 -5.09 26.54
CA ARG A 3 -5.93 -3.71 26.43
C ARG A 3 -6.69 -3.54 25.12
N THR A 4 -7.68 -2.66 25.15
CA THR A 4 -8.44 -2.24 23.97
C THR A 4 -8.63 -0.74 24.03
N ARG A 5 -8.46 -0.05 22.90
CA ARG A 5 -8.66 1.40 22.79
C ARG A 5 -9.25 1.78 21.44
N LYS A 6 -9.80 2.98 21.33
CA LYS A 6 -10.14 3.57 20.03
C LYS A 6 -8.88 3.97 19.27
N LEU A 7 -9.03 4.19 17.96
CA LEU A 7 -8.00 4.84 17.15
C LEU A 7 -7.65 6.22 17.72
N ASP A 8 -6.36 6.56 17.74
CA ASP A 8 -5.91 7.90 18.08
C ASP A 8 -6.02 8.87 16.88
N SER A 9 -5.74 10.15 17.12
CA SER A 9 -5.86 11.19 16.08
C SER A 9 -4.88 10.99 14.91
N ALA A 10 -3.70 10.43 15.14
CA ALA A 10 -2.71 10.18 14.09
C ALA A 10 -3.10 8.97 13.23
N GLU A 11 -3.64 7.91 13.85
CA GLU A 11 -4.19 6.74 13.18
C GLU A 11 -5.43 7.11 12.35
N ILE A 12 -6.32 7.94 12.90
CA ILE A 12 -7.47 8.49 12.17
C ILE A 12 -7.00 9.34 10.99
N ALA A 13 -5.94 10.15 11.14
CA ALA A 13 -5.41 10.96 10.05
C ALA A 13 -4.86 10.08 8.90
N ILE A 14 -4.17 8.99 9.22
CA ILE A 14 -3.73 7.99 8.23
C ILE A 14 -4.94 7.38 7.53
N ALA A 15 -5.92 6.92 8.30
CA ALA A 15 -7.13 6.30 7.75
C ALA A 15 -7.87 7.26 6.82
N ARG A 16 -8.05 8.53 7.21
CA ARG A 16 -8.71 9.56 6.38
C ARG A 16 -7.96 9.84 5.08
N SER A 17 -6.63 9.71 5.04
CA SER A 17 -5.87 9.91 3.79
C SER A 17 -6.21 8.88 2.70
N VAL A 18 -6.70 7.70 3.11
CA VAL A 18 -7.10 6.60 2.22
C VAL A 18 -8.61 6.55 2.06
N TYR A 19 -9.32 6.41 3.18
CA TYR A 19 -10.75 6.12 3.29
C TYR A 19 -11.63 7.37 3.45
N ALA A 20 -11.07 8.57 3.40
CA ALA A 20 -11.81 9.81 3.64
C ALA A 20 -12.68 9.71 4.92
N SER A 21 -13.98 9.99 4.85
CA SER A 21 -14.92 9.92 5.96
C SER A 21 -15.79 8.66 5.97
N VAL A 22 -15.52 7.67 5.10
CA VAL A 22 -16.44 6.52 4.92
C VAL A 22 -16.26 5.40 5.95
N LEU A 23 -15.31 5.53 6.88
CA LEU A 23 -15.12 4.60 7.99
C LEU A 23 -15.85 5.07 9.26
N PRO A 24 -16.42 4.14 10.05
CA PRO A 24 -17.08 4.46 11.32
C PRO A 24 -16.07 4.59 12.46
N PHE A 25 -15.26 5.64 12.45
CA PHE A 25 -14.11 5.81 13.37
C PHE A 25 -14.44 5.68 14.86
N ASP A 26 -15.67 6.00 15.26
CA ASP A 26 -16.16 5.89 16.64
C ASP A 26 -16.40 4.45 17.11
N ARG A 27 -16.50 3.51 16.15
CA ARG A 27 -16.73 2.07 16.34
C ARG A 27 -15.53 1.20 15.96
N ILE A 28 -14.35 1.79 15.76
CA ILE A 28 -13.11 1.07 15.47
C ILE A 28 -12.22 1.06 16.71
N TYR A 29 -11.82 -0.14 17.10
CA TYR A 29 -11.00 -0.41 18.26
C TYR A 29 -9.72 -1.14 17.84
N ILE A 30 -8.64 -0.93 18.59
CA ILE A 30 -7.40 -1.72 18.50
C ILE A 30 -7.23 -2.45 19.82
N THR A 31 -6.92 -3.76 19.76
CA THR A 31 -6.64 -4.60 20.93
C THR A 31 -5.25 -5.25 20.83
N ASP A 32 -4.60 -5.52 21.96
CA ASP A 32 -3.33 -6.26 22.02
C ASP A 32 -3.52 -7.75 22.38
N LEU A 33 -4.73 -8.28 22.16
CA LEU A 33 -5.01 -9.71 22.28
C LEU A 33 -4.06 -10.51 21.36
N ASP A 34 -3.49 -11.59 21.86
CA ASP A 34 -2.60 -12.42 21.03
C ASP A 34 -3.43 -13.44 20.24
N LEU A 35 -3.78 -13.09 19.00
CA LEU A 35 -4.39 -13.98 18.01
C LEU A 35 -3.36 -14.49 17.00
N GLY A 36 -2.06 -14.35 17.29
CA GLY A 36 -0.98 -14.72 16.40
C GLY A 36 -0.73 -13.73 15.25
N GLY A 37 -1.43 -12.59 15.20
CA GLY A 37 -1.31 -11.61 14.11
C GLY A 37 -2.20 -10.38 14.19
N ALA A 38 -1.97 -9.41 13.31
CA ALA A 38 -2.97 -8.39 13.03
C ALA A 38 -4.14 -9.02 12.28
N VAL A 39 -5.37 -8.76 12.76
CA VAL A 39 -6.61 -9.25 12.17
C VAL A 39 -7.76 -8.36 12.58
N THR A 40 -8.64 -8.03 11.66
CA THR A 40 -9.87 -7.30 11.95
C THR A 40 -11.00 -8.27 12.30
N LEU A 41 -11.64 -8.03 13.44
CA LEU A 41 -12.82 -8.75 13.91
C LEU A 41 -14.03 -7.80 13.87
N ALA A 42 -15.19 -8.29 13.46
CA ALA A 42 -16.44 -7.54 13.49
C ALA A 42 -17.44 -8.19 14.48
N GLY A 43 -18.00 -7.39 15.38
CA GLY A 43 -19.03 -7.80 16.32
C GLY A 43 -20.29 -6.98 16.10
N MET A 44 -21.44 -7.63 15.92
CA MET A 44 -22.71 -6.91 15.76
C MET A 44 -23.23 -6.48 17.14
N ASP A 45 -23.45 -5.18 17.31
CA ASP A 45 -24.28 -4.66 18.39
C ASP A 45 -25.75 -4.91 18.04
N LEU A 46 -26.34 -5.92 18.70
CA LEU A 46 -27.73 -6.33 18.52
C LEU A 46 -28.74 -5.23 18.86
N ARG A 47 -28.36 -4.20 19.63
CA ARG A 47 -29.25 -3.09 19.99
C ARG A 47 -29.34 -2.05 18.89
N THR A 48 -28.21 -1.78 18.23
CA THR A 48 -28.13 -0.75 17.19
C THR A 48 -28.17 -1.32 15.78
N GLY A 49 -28.07 -2.65 15.64
CA GLY A 49 -27.98 -3.35 14.35
C GLY A 49 -26.69 -3.03 13.59
N LYS A 50 -25.69 -2.45 14.26
CA LYS A 50 -24.46 -1.93 13.69
C LYS A 50 -23.26 -2.80 14.10
N PHE A 51 -22.19 -2.75 13.33
CA PHE A 51 -20.95 -3.43 13.67
C PHE A 51 -19.97 -2.52 14.39
N ASP A 52 -19.38 -3.09 15.45
CA ASP A 52 -18.13 -2.63 16.04
C ASP A 52 -16.97 -3.46 15.50
N TYR A 53 -15.85 -2.82 15.21
CA TYR A 53 -14.69 -3.45 14.59
C TYR A 53 -13.51 -3.40 15.54
N THR A 54 -12.84 -4.53 15.75
CA THR A 54 -11.66 -4.65 16.59
C THR A 54 -10.49 -5.16 15.76
N ILE A 55 -9.49 -4.32 15.57
CA ILE A 55 -8.22 -4.66 14.93
C ILE A 55 -7.29 -5.23 16.01
N ASN A 56 -6.90 -6.48 15.84
CA ASN A 56 -5.92 -7.12 16.68
C ASN A 56 -4.51 -6.60 16.37
N TRP A 57 -3.70 -6.36 17.40
CA TRP A 57 -2.37 -5.75 17.26
C TRP A 57 -1.40 -6.24 18.34
N VAL A 58 -0.92 -7.48 18.15
CA VAL A 58 -0.11 -8.24 19.13
C VAL A 58 1.21 -7.55 19.51
N GLU A 59 1.76 -6.73 18.61
CA GLU A 59 3.09 -6.10 18.79
C GLU A 59 3.09 -4.87 19.71
N GLY A 60 1.95 -4.57 20.33
CA GLY A 60 1.71 -3.38 21.16
C GLY A 60 1.41 -2.13 20.34
N PHE A 61 0.70 -1.19 20.96
CA PHE A 61 0.17 0.01 20.30
C PHE A 61 1.21 1.06 19.90
N GLY A 62 2.46 0.93 20.36
CA GLY A 62 3.51 1.91 20.08
C GLY A 62 3.95 1.87 18.61
N GLY A 63 4.18 3.03 18.00
CA GLY A 63 4.81 3.12 16.68
C GLY A 63 3.94 2.66 15.49
N ILE A 64 2.64 2.44 15.69
CA ILE A 64 1.69 2.12 14.59
C ILE A 64 1.80 3.15 13.46
N THR A 65 1.90 4.43 13.83
CA THR A 65 2.05 5.54 12.88
C THR A 65 3.51 5.87 12.55
N GLY A 66 4.46 5.42 13.38
CA GLY A 66 5.89 5.74 13.26
C GLY A 66 6.60 4.90 12.19
N PHE A 67 6.24 3.64 12.04
CA PHE A 67 6.87 2.71 11.09
C PHE A 67 6.00 2.47 9.87
N ALA A 68 6.60 2.46 8.68
CA ALA A 68 5.88 2.41 7.43
C ALA A 68 5.13 1.10 7.18
N ASP A 69 5.74 -0.02 7.58
CA ASP A 69 5.15 -1.35 7.55
C ASP A 69 3.95 -1.46 8.49
N ARG A 70 4.01 -0.82 9.67
CA ARG A 70 2.88 -0.74 10.59
C ARG A 70 1.76 0.17 10.07
N ARG A 71 2.09 1.29 9.43
CA ARG A 71 1.10 2.14 8.75
C ARG A 71 0.40 1.39 7.61
N ALA A 72 1.16 0.66 6.80
CA ALA A 72 0.62 -0.15 5.70
C ALA A 72 -0.29 -1.26 6.23
N THR A 73 0.14 -1.96 7.28
CA THR A 73 -0.69 -2.98 7.95
C THR A 73 -1.97 -2.36 8.53
N LEU A 74 -1.91 -1.16 9.13
CA LEU A 74 -3.11 -0.47 9.61
C LEU A 74 -4.05 -0.15 8.44
N VAL A 75 -3.53 0.35 7.32
CA VAL A 75 -4.33 0.63 6.11
C VAL A 75 -4.97 -0.64 5.57
N HIS A 76 -4.27 -1.77 5.61
CA HIS A 76 -4.78 -3.09 5.23
C HIS A 76 -5.98 -3.49 6.09
N GLU A 77 -5.81 -3.49 7.42
CA GLU A 77 -6.87 -3.88 8.36
C GLU A 77 -8.09 -2.95 8.27
N LEU A 78 -7.87 -1.66 8.07
CA LEU A 78 -8.96 -0.70 7.83
C LEU A 78 -9.71 -0.96 6.52
N CYS A 79 -9.11 -1.66 5.54
CA CYS A 79 -9.82 -2.10 4.35
C CYS A 79 -10.88 -3.15 4.72
N HIS A 80 -10.59 -4.03 5.67
CA HIS A 80 -11.55 -5.01 6.18
C HIS A 80 -12.68 -4.35 6.96
N VAL A 81 -12.38 -3.30 7.73
CA VAL A 81 -13.43 -2.46 8.34
C VAL A 81 -14.32 -1.84 7.26
N TRP A 82 -13.73 -1.24 6.23
CA TRP A 82 -14.47 -0.65 5.12
C TRP A 82 -15.35 -1.70 4.40
N GLN A 83 -14.80 -2.89 4.14
CA GLN A 83 -15.52 -4.01 3.55
C GLN A 83 -16.74 -4.39 4.38
N GLY A 84 -16.57 -4.57 5.70
CA GLY A 84 -17.68 -4.88 6.61
C GLY A 84 -18.77 -3.83 6.59
N GLU A 85 -18.40 -2.54 6.64
CA GLU A 85 -19.36 -1.43 6.66
C GLU A 85 -20.16 -1.32 5.37
N HIS A 86 -19.54 -1.67 4.23
CA HIS A 86 -20.16 -1.59 2.91
C HIS A 86 -20.76 -2.94 2.48
N GLY A 87 -21.27 -3.70 3.44
CA GLY A 87 -22.12 -4.86 3.15
C GLY A 87 -21.36 -6.13 2.78
N VAL A 88 -20.08 -6.27 3.16
CA VAL A 88 -19.44 -7.59 3.23
C VAL A 88 -19.87 -8.20 4.57
N TRP A 89 -21.10 -8.73 4.62
CA TRP A 89 -21.69 -9.38 5.81
C TRP A 89 -21.19 -10.85 5.98
N PRO A 90 -21.40 -11.48 7.15
CA PRO A 90 -20.46 -12.38 7.78
C PRO A 90 -20.65 -13.84 7.35
N THR A 91 -19.95 -14.23 6.30
CA THR A 91 -19.10 -15.44 6.35
C THR A 91 -17.78 -15.14 7.08
N PHE A 92 -17.80 -14.14 7.98
CA PHE A 92 -16.71 -13.68 8.85
C PHE A 92 -16.33 -14.69 9.95
N TYR A 93 -16.69 -15.96 9.79
CA TYR A 93 -15.99 -17.00 10.52
C TYR A 93 -14.70 -17.32 9.76
N MET A 94 -13.60 -16.79 10.32
CA MET A 94 -12.47 -17.67 10.61
C MET A 94 -11.73 -18.21 9.37
N GLY A 95 -11.08 -17.32 8.61
CA GLY A 95 -9.88 -17.72 7.88
C GLY A 95 -9.89 -17.62 6.36
N GLN A 96 -9.23 -16.59 5.86
CA GLN A 96 -8.22 -16.79 4.83
C GLN A 96 -6.82 -16.67 5.43
N SER A 97 -6.63 -15.85 6.47
CA SER A 97 -5.44 -15.89 7.33
C SER A 97 -5.43 -17.10 8.28
N ILE A 98 -6.60 -17.60 8.70
CA ILE A 98 -6.76 -18.84 9.46
C ILE A 98 -6.89 -20.08 8.55
N TRP A 99 -7.48 -20.05 7.34
CA TRP A 99 -7.73 -21.28 6.55
C TRP A 99 -6.56 -21.76 5.66
N SER A 100 -5.71 -20.86 5.15
CA SER A 100 -4.46 -21.30 4.51
C SER A 100 -3.38 -21.72 5.52
N GLN A 101 -3.56 -21.38 6.81
CA GLN A 101 -2.75 -21.87 7.93
C GLN A 101 -3.38 -23.05 8.70
N LEU A 102 -4.68 -23.35 8.49
CA LEU A 102 -5.40 -24.42 9.23
C LEU A 102 -5.39 -25.80 8.58
N THR A 103 -5.03 -25.95 7.31
CA THR A 103 -5.03 -27.29 6.67
C THR A 103 -3.83 -28.18 7.03
N SER A 104 -2.97 -27.77 7.99
CA SER A 104 -2.03 -28.68 8.66
C SER A 104 -1.42 -28.17 9.98
N GLY A 105 -1.45 -26.86 10.28
CA GLY A 105 -0.57 -26.26 11.29
C GLY A 105 -1.07 -26.12 12.74
N ILE A 106 -2.37 -26.29 13.02
CA ILE A 106 -2.91 -25.97 14.37
C ILE A 106 -2.71 -27.09 15.40
N ARG A 107 -2.39 -28.33 15.00
CA ARG A 107 -2.00 -29.37 15.97
C ARG A 107 -0.55 -29.25 16.46
N ASP A 108 0.37 -28.72 15.65
CA ASP A 108 1.79 -28.68 15.99
C ASP A 108 2.21 -27.43 16.78
N ILE A 109 1.56 -26.28 16.54
CA ILE A 109 1.86 -25.04 17.26
C ILE A 109 1.45 -25.14 18.74
N TRP A 110 0.35 -25.83 19.04
CA TRP A 110 -0.08 -26.10 20.42
C TRP A 110 0.81 -27.10 21.17
N ARG A 111 1.58 -27.94 20.48
CA ARG A 111 2.45 -28.95 21.11
C ARG A 111 3.93 -28.55 21.20
N GLN A 112 4.46 -27.77 20.25
CA GLN A 112 5.92 -27.72 20.07
C GLN A 112 6.61 -26.39 20.39
N ARG A 113 5.89 -25.31 20.76
CA ARG A 113 6.49 -24.06 21.29
C ARG A 113 7.67 -23.48 20.47
N LYS A 114 7.77 -23.79 19.18
CA LYS A 114 8.84 -23.34 18.27
C LYS A 114 8.25 -22.43 17.21
N TRP A 115 8.21 -21.14 17.53
CA TRP A 115 7.82 -20.07 16.62
C TRP A 115 9.00 -19.72 15.70
N ARG A 116 8.83 -19.89 14.39
CA ARG A 116 9.78 -19.45 13.36
C ARG A 116 9.21 -18.26 12.62
N GLY A 117 9.22 -17.08 13.26
CA GLY A 117 9.20 -15.75 12.64
C GLY A 117 8.16 -15.47 11.55
N TRP A 118 7.36 -14.43 11.77
CA TRP A 118 6.24 -13.93 10.95
C TRP A 118 6.42 -13.69 9.42
N GLY A 119 7.57 -13.98 8.81
CA GLY A 119 7.80 -13.84 7.37
C GLY A 119 7.23 -14.97 6.50
N THR A 120 6.64 -15.99 7.10
CA THR A 120 6.27 -17.27 6.44
C THR A 120 4.77 -17.52 6.31
N HIS A 121 3.92 -16.58 6.73
CA HIS A 121 2.47 -16.81 6.86
C HIS A 121 1.57 -15.85 6.05
N ARG A 122 2.17 -14.97 5.23
CA ARG A 122 1.49 -14.24 4.15
C ARG A 122 1.38 -15.16 2.93
N SER A 123 0.41 -16.07 2.98
CA SER A 123 0.18 -17.13 1.99
C SER A 123 -0.21 -16.60 0.59
N THR A 124 -0.30 -17.50 -0.39
CA THR A 124 -0.66 -17.31 -1.82
C THR A 124 -1.95 -16.53 -2.14
N ALA A 125 -2.70 -16.06 -1.14
CA ALA A 125 -3.95 -15.31 -1.31
C ALA A 125 -3.78 -13.77 -1.46
N TYR A 126 -2.66 -13.19 -0.99
CA TYR A 126 -2.30 -11.78 -1.15
C TYR A 126 -1.90 -11.34 -2.57
N PRO A 127 -1.14 -12.14 -3.35
CA PRO A 127 -0.67 -11.68 -4.64
C PRO A 127 -1.82 -11.58 -5.64
N PHE A 128 -1.85 -10.47 -6.35
CA PHE A 128 -2.56 -10.32 -7.61
C PHE A 128 -1.55 -9.90 -8.68
N PRO A 129 -1.66 -10.38 -9.93
CA PRO A 129 -0.74 -9.98 -10.98
C PRO A 129 -0.96 -8.51 -11.32
N GLU A 130 0.09 -7.78 -11.69
CA GLU A 130 -0.01 -6.39 -12.16
C GLU A 130 -1.04 -6.23 -13.30
N THR A 131 -1.15 -7.24 -14.17
CA THR A 131 -2.13 -7.29 -15.27
C THR A 131 -3.58 -7.35 -14.81
N ALA A 132 -3.86 -7.65 -13.54
CA ALA A 132 -5.20 -7.58 -12.98
C ALA A 132 -5.63 -6.15 -12.62
N ILE A 133 -4.69 -5.19 -12.51
CA ILE A 133 -5.02 -3.78 -12.32
C ILE A 133 -5.77 -3.30 -13.57
N GLY A 134 -6.98 -2.79 -13.36
CA GLY A 134 -7.93 -2.47 -14.42
C GLY A 134 -9.17 -3.36 -14.41
N ASN A 135 -9.12 -4.53 -13.76
CA ASN A 135 -10.30 -5.35 -13.54
C ASN A 135 -11.23 -4.72 -12.51
N ASP A 136 -12.51 -5.08 -12.55
CA ASP A 136 -13.49 -4.62 -11.57
C ASP A 136 -13.13 -5.08 -10.15
N TRP A 137 -13.44 -4.24 -9.15
CA TRP A 137 -13.12 -4.49 -7.73
C TRP A 137 -13.59 -5.86 -7.23
N SER A 138 -14.76 -6.32 -7.70
CA SER A 138 -15.35 -7.61 -7.33
C SER A 138 -14.60 -8.83 -7.85
N THR A 139 -13.67 -8.66 -8.78
CA THR A 139 -12.83 -9.76 -9.30
C THR A 139 -11.68 -10.13 -8.36
N PHE A 140 -11.32 -9.21 -7.47
CA PHE A 140 -10.32 -9.43 -6.43
C PHE A 140 -10.98 -10.06 -5.21
N ASN A 141 -10.32 -11.03 -4.59
CA ASN A 141 -10.73 -11.53 -3.28
C ASN A 141 -10.51 -10.46 -2.19
N VAL A 142 -11.06 -10.67 -1.00
CA VAL A 142 -11.03 -9.67 0.10
C VAL A 142 -9.62 -9.27 0.55
N GLU A 143 -8.66 -10.20 0.52
CA GLU A 143 -7.25 -9.95 0.87
C GLU A 143 -6.52 -9.23 -0.27
N GLN A 144 -6.82 -9.56 -1.53
CA GLN A 144 -6.28 -8.87 -2.70
C GLN A 144 -6.78 -7.43 -2.77
N GLN A 145 -8.05 -7.19 -2.41
CA GLN A 145 -8.63 -5.85 -2.27
C GLN A 145 -7.86 -5.03 -1.23
N ALA A 146 -7.64 -5.59 -0.03
CA ALA A 146 -6.87 -4.92 1.02
C ALA A 146 -5.40 -4.68 0.60
N SER A 147 -4.79 -5.67 -0.06
CA SER A 147 -3.42 -5.57 -0.62
C SER A 147 -3.31 -4.51 -1.71
N LEU A 148 -4.34 -4.33 -2.54
CA LEU A 148 -4.37 -3.30 -3.56
C LEU A 148 -4.35 -1.91 -2.93
N VAL A 149 -5.16 -1.70 -1.89
CA VAL A 149 -5.23 -0.43 -1.15
C VAL A 149 -3.93 -0.17 -0.39
N GLU A 150 -3.41 -1.17 0.32
CA GLU A 150 -2.14 -1.11 1.03
C GLU A 150 -0.98 -0.78 0.09
N SER A 151 -0.89 -1.46 -1.05
CA SER A 151 0.21 -1.27 -2.01
C SER A 151 0.15 0.08 -2.71
N TRP A 152 -1.04 0.65 -2.94
CA TRP A 152 -1.16 2.03 -3.39
C TRP A 152 -0.67 3.02 -2.32
N TYR A 153 -1.00 2.76 -1.05
CA TYR A 153 -0.63 3.63 0.06
C TYR A 153 0.89 3.62 0.33
N MET A 154 1.52 2.45 0.33
CA MET A 154 2.92 2.31 0.72
C MET A 154 3.85 2.99 -0.30
N PRO A 155 4.84 3.80 0.11
CA PRO A 155 5.88 4.26 -0.80
C PRO A 155 6.93 3.15 -1.02
N GLU A 156 7.40 2.99 -2.26
CA GLU A 156 8.30 1.88 -2.65
C GLU A 156 9.56 1.78 -1.77
N ARG A 157 10.17 2.92 -1.42
CA ARG A 157 11.36 2.97 -0.57
C ARG A 157 11.15 2.42 0.84
N GLU A 158 9.91 2.44 1.33
CA GLU A 158 9.55 1.99 2.69
C GLU A 158 9.08 0.53 2.68
N ARG A 159 8.99 -0.11 1.51
CA ARG A 159 8.75 -1.54 1.33
C ARG A 159 9.92 -2.40 1.83
N VAL A 160 11.08 -1.79 2.06
CA VAL A 160 12.31 -2.49 2.48
C VAL A 160 12.65 -2.10 3.92
N THR A 161 12.36 -3.01 4.86
CA THR A 161 12.69 -2.83 6.29
C THR A 161 14.07 -3.42 6.57
N ARG A 162 15.01 -2.61 7.07
CA ARG A 162 16.31 -3.13 7.55
C ARG A 162 16.13 -3.81 8.91
N LEU A 163 16.45 -5.09 8.99
CA LEU A 163 16.37 -5.93 10.19
C LEU A 163 17.75 -6.10 10.87
N GLY A 164 18.69 -5.19 10.61
CA GLY A 164 20.08 -5.24 11.09
C GLY A 164 21.09 -4.91 9.98
N ASN A 165 22.38 -5.03 10.29
CA ASN A 165 23.46 -4.53 9.43
C ASN A 165 23.47 -5.14 8.01
N ASN A 166 23.01 -6.39 7.83
CA ASN A 166 22.99 -7.09 6.53
C ASN A 166 21.67 -7.82 6.21
N ARG A 167 20.55 -7.50 6.88
CA ARG A 167 19.26 -8.15 6.60
C ARG A 167 18.22 -7.12 6.18
N ILE A 168 17.60 -7.34 5.03
CA ILE A 168 16.45 -6.58 4.57
C ILE A 168 15.23 -7.49 4.51
N ARG A 169 14.07 -6.95 4.88
CA ARG A 169 12.77 -7.54 4.62
C ARG A 169 12.10 -6.68 3.56
N VAL A 170 11.89 -7.26 2.38
CA VAL A 170 11.07 -6.63 1.34
C VAL A 170 9.64 -7.11 1.56
N HIS A 171 8.71 -6.18 1.73
CA HIS A 171 7.28 -6.47 1.73
C HIS A 171 6.86 -6.77 0.28
N ASP A 172 6.87 -8.05 -0.10
CA ASP A 172 6.45 -8.48 -1.44
C ASP A 172 4.92 -8.61 -1.49
N PHE A 173 4.29 -7.86 -2.40
CA PHE A 173 2.84 -7.84 -2.63
C PHE A 173 2.44 -8.65 -3.86
N GLY A 174 3.39 -9.40 -4.44
CA GLY A 174 3.23 -10.16 -5.65
C GLY A 174 4.01 -9.57 -6.84
N PRO A 175 4.15 -10.36 -7.92
CA PRO A 175 4.92 -9.95 -9.09
C PRO A 175 4.41 -8.64 -9.70
N GLY A 176 5.29 -7.64 -9.85
CA GLY A 176 4.98 -6.35 -10.48
C GLY A 176 4.25 -5.33 -9.60
N VAL A 177 3.91 -5.69 -8.35
CA VAL A 177 3.22 -4.79 -7.43
C VAL A 177 4.24 -4.04 -6.55
N TYR A 178 4.46 -2.76 -6.85
CA TYR A 178 5.34 -1.85 -6.11
C TYR A 178 4.55 -0.92 -5.16
N GLY A 179 5.22 -0.12 -4.34
CA GLY A 179 4.59 0.94 -3.56
C GLY A 179 4.15 2.12 -4.41
N GLY A 180 2.87 2.50 -4.36
CA GLY A 180 2.29 3.62 -5.12
C GLY A 180 2.48 5.01 -4.50
N GLY A 181 2.95 5.07 -3.25
CA GLY A 181 3.24 6.32 -2.55
C GLY A 181 2.04 7.26 -2.40
N ARG A 182 0.81 6.73 -2.46
CA ARG A 182 -0.46 7.49 -2.48
C ARG A 182 -0.63 8.40 -3.69
N SER A 183 0.06 8.12 -4.79
CA SER A 183 -0.06 8.94 -6.00
C SER A 183 -1.46 8.84 -6.59
N GLU A 184 -2.08 9.99 -6.87
CA GLU A 184 -3.35 10.06 -7.59
C GLU A 184 -3.21 9.70 -9.07
N HIS A 185 -1.97 9.54 -9.55
CA HIS A 185 -1.62 9.13 -10.90
C HIS A 185 -1.26 7.63 -11.00
N ASP A 186 -1.28 6.90 -9.89
CA ASP A 186 -1.08 5.45 -9.89
C ASP A 186 -2.33 4.74 -10.44
N ALA A 187 -2.15 3.69 -11.24
CA ALA A 187 -3.26 2.90 -11.81
C ALA A 187 -4.17 2.24 -10.75
N ARG A 188 -3.75 2.19 -9.48
CA ARG A 188 -4.59 1.75 -8.36
C ARG A 188 -5.46 2.87 -7.78
N PHE A 189 -5.13 4.14 -8.04
CA PHE A 189 -5.90 5.26 -7.51
C PHE A 189 -7.38 5.26 -7.91
N PRO A 190 -7.79 4.84 -9.12
CA PRO A 190 -9.21 4.66 -9.44
C PRO A 190 -9.98 3.81 -8.44
N TYR A 191 -9.39 2.74 -7.89
CA TYR A 191 -10.03 1.96 -6.82
C TYR A 191 -10.19 2.79 -5.55
N ILE A 192 -9.17 3.58 -5.19
CA ILE A 192 -9.26 4.46 -4.03
C ILE A 192 -10.34 5.53 -4.22
N ARG A 193 -10.37 6.17 -5.38
CA ARG A 193 -11.30 7.24 -5.72
C ARG A 193 -12.74 6.75 -5.84
N ASP A 194 -12.96 5.76 -6.70
CA ASP A 194 -14.31 5.38 -7.16
C ASP A 194 -14.92 4.26 -6.31
N VAL A 195 -14.10 3.44 -5.65
CA VAL A 195 -14.58 2.36 -4.78
C VAL A 195 -14.50 2.78 -3.33
N ILE A 196 -13.28 3.00 -2.82
CA ILE A 196 -13.04 3.19 -1.38
C ILE A 196 -13.65 4.51 -0.89
N ARG A 197 -13.23 5.65 -1.44
CA ARG A 197 -13.67 6.98 -1.00
C ARG A 197 -15.13 7.26 -1.32
N ALA A 198 -15.68 6.62 -2.37
CA ALA A 198 -17.09 6.75 -2.73
C ALA A 198 -18.01 5.75 -2.02
N GLY A 199 -17.46 4.77 -1.28
CA GLY A 199 -18.25 3.71 -0.64
C GLY A 199 -18.99 2.81 -1.64
N ASN A 200 -18.51 2.69 -2.88
CA ASN A 200 -19.21 1.99 -3.95
C ASN A 200 -18.44 0.76 -4.44
N ARG A 201 -18.74 -0.39 -3.86
CA ARG A 201 -18.12 -1.69 -4.20
C ARG A 201 -18.36 -2.17 -5.62
N SER A 202 -19.41 -1.67 -6.26
CA SER A 202 -19.80 -2.02 -7.62
C SER A 202 -19.32 -1.00 -8.65
N ALA A 203 -18.52 -0.01 -8.23
CA ALA A 203 -17.93 0.93 -9.16
C ALA A 203 -17.05 0.16 -10.15
N ARG A 204 -17.34 0.35 -11.43
CA ARG A 204 -16.51 -0.16 -12.51
C ARG A 204 -15.16 0.54 -12.47
N TYR A 205 -14.12 -0.20 -12.83
CA TYR A 205 -12.82 0.44 -12.98
C TYR A 205 -12.89 1.50 -14.09
N ARG A 206 -12.65 2.75 -13.70
CA ARG A 206 -12.52 3.87 -14.62
C ARG A 206 -11.08 4.33 -14.59
N ALA A 207 -10.33 3.91 -15.61
CA ALA A 207 -8.98 4.37 -15.84
C ALA A 207 -8.91 5.89 -15.70
N LEU A 208 -7.80 6.38 -15.16
CA LEU A 208 -7.53 7.80 -15.15
C LEU A 208 -7.53 8.27 -16.61
N ALA A 209 -8.40 9.23 -16.94
CA ALA A 209 -8.20 10.04 -18.12
C ALA A 209 -6.98 10.92 -17.84
N LEU A 210 -5.80 10.35 -18.04
CA LEU A 210 -4.58 11.14 -18.12
C LEU A 210 -4.77 12.08 -19.33
N PRO A 211 -4.43 13.36 -19.24
CA PRO A 211 -4.47 14.22 -20.42
C PRO A 211 -3.69 13.54 -21.54
N GLN A 212 -4.07 13.73 -22.82
CA GLN A 212 -3.36 13.09 -23.93
C GLN A 212 -1.84 13.33 -23.75
N GLY A 213 -1.09 12.24 -23.52
CA GLY A 213 0.31 12.30 -23.08
C GLY A 213 0.51 12.38 -21.56
N GLY A 214 0.05 11.37 -20.81
CA GLY A 214 0.43 11.09 -19.42
C GLY A 214 0.37 12.27 -18.43
N ASP A 215 1.06 12.17 -17.29
CA ASP A 215 1.18 13.23 -16.29
C ASP A 215 2.11 14.33 -16.82
N PRO A 216 1.66 15.60 -16.97
CA PRO A 216 2.49 16.71 -17.46
C PRO A 216 3.75 16.97 -16.63
N GLN A 217 3.73 16.68 -15.33
CA GLN A 217 4.90 16.79 -14.46
C GLN A 217 5.89 15.66 -14.72
N ILE A 218 5.40 14.43 -14.92
CA ILE A 218 6.24 13.29 -15.30
C ILE A 218 6.77 13.48 -16.72
N LYS A 219 5.95 13.99 -17.63
CA LYS A 219 6.33 14.33 -19.01
C LYS A 219 7.39 15.41 -19.02
N ALA A 220 7.25 16.48 -18.22
CA ALA A 220 8.28 17.52 -18.10
C ALA A 220 9.60 16.96 -17.56
N ILE A 221 9.54 16.05 -16.58
CA ILE A 221 10.73 15.35 -16.07
C ILE A 221 11.37 14.47 -17.16
N GLN A 222 10.55 13.70 -17.89
CA GLN A 222 11.01 12.89 -19.00
C GLN A 222 11.63 13.74 -20.12
N ASP A 223 11.04 14.88 -20.45
CA ASP A 223 11.55 15.82 -21.45
C ASP A 223 12.91 16.41 -21.02
N THR A 224 13.08 16.75 -19.74
CA THR A 224 14.40 17.11 -19.20
C THR A 224 15.40 15.96 -19.34
N LEU A 225 14.99 14.73 -19.01
CA LEU A 225 15.87 13.55 -19.16
C LEU A 225 16.21 13.26 -20.63
N VAL A 226 15.30 13.51 -21.57
CA VAL A 226 15.53 13.41 -23.02
C VAL A 226 16.52 14.47 -23.47
N ALA A 227 16.32 15.73 -23.09
CA ALA A 227 17.21 16.84 -23.45
C ALA A 227 18.63 16.67 -22.89
N LEU A 228 18.76 16.00 -21.73
CA LEU A 228 20.05 15.65 -21.13
C LEU A 228 20.66 14.35 -21.69
N GLY A 229 19.95 13.62 -22.55
CA GLY A 229 20.42 12.39 -23.19
C GLY A 229 20.32 11.12 -22.33
N TYR A 230 19.59 11.15 -21.22
CA TYR A 230 19.37 9.97 -20.37
C TYR A 230 18.18 9.10 -20.82
N LEU A 231 17.23 9.68 -21.56
CA LEU A 231 15.99 9.01 -21.98
C LEU A 231 15.77 9.20 -23.48
N GLU A 232 15.33 8.16 -24.19
CA GLU A 232 14.90 8.32 -25.58
C GLU A 232 13.50 8.97 -25.64
N ALA A 233 13.30 9.89 -26.60
CA ALA A 233 12.06 10.67 -26.73
C ALA A 233 10.78 9.81 -26.83
N ARG A 234 10.88 8.60 -27.41
CA ARG A 234 9.74 7.67 -27.51
C ARG A 234 9.21 7.17 -26.15
N HIS A 235 10.00 7.31 -25.08
CA HIS A 235 9.62 6.93 -23.72
C HIS A 235 9.17 8.13 -22.86
N ALA A 236 9.06 9.33 -23.45
CA ALA A 236 8.54 10.51 -22.78
C ALA A 236 7.03 10.62 -23.03
N ASP A 237 6.26 9.74 -22.41
CA ASP A 237 4.81 9.58 -22.60
C ASP A 237 3.98 10.13 -21.42
N GLY A 238 4.65 10.72 -20.43
CA GLY A 238 4.09 11.19 -19.16
C GLY A 238 3.73 10.06 -18.20
N LEU A 239 4.11 8.82 -18.50
CA LEU A 239 3.85 7.66 -17.66
C LEU A 239 5.11 7.24 -16.92
N LEU A 240 4.99 6.91 -15.65
CA LEU A 240 6.07 6.29 -14.89
C LEU A 240 5.87 4.77 -14.87
N GLY A 241 6.54 4.06 -15.78
CA GLY A 241 6.54 2.59 -15.78
C GLY A 241 7.28 1.99 -14.57
N ARG A 242 7.05 0.69 -14.26
CA ARG A 242 7.70 -0.02 -13.14
C ARG A 242 8.81 -0.99 -13.56
N THR A 243 9.82 -1.13 -12.70
CA THR A 243 10.90 -2.14 -12.59
C THR A 243 11.82 -2.39 -13.80
N ARG A 244 11.44 -2.01 -15.02
CA ARG A 244 12.28 -1.90 -16.22
C ARG A 244 11.90 -0.69 -17.06
N SER A 245 11.54 0.39 -16.37
CA SER A 245 11.16 1.64 -17.01
C SER A 245 12.41 2.38 -17.46
N ALA A 246 12.49 2.66 -18.75
CA ALA A 246 13.51 3.52 -19.32
C ALA A 246 13.57 4.86 -18.59
N THR A 247 12.44 5.38 -18.09
CA THR A 247 12.41 6.60 -17.26
C THR A 247 13.13 6.39 -15.92
N LEU A 248 12.92 5.26 -15.23
CA LEU A 248 13.60 5.01 -13.94
C LEU A 248 15.09 4.69 -14.13
N ASP A 249 15.47 4.03 -15.23
CA ASP A 249 16.87 3.86 -15.63
C ASP A 249 17.55 5.23 -15.87
N ALA A 250 16.86 6.11 -16.61
CA ALA A 250 17.31 7.47 -16.87
C ALA A 250 17.47 8.31 -15.59
N VAL A 251 16.52 8.17 -14.66
CA VAL A 251 16.58 8.84 -13.34
C VAL A 251 17.81 8.38 -12.55
N GLU A 252 18.08 7.07 -12.51
CA GLU A 252 19.26 6.55 -11.82
C GLU A 252 20.56 7.06 -12.43
N ALA A 253 20.66 7.06 -13.75
CA ALA A 253 21.83 7.59 -14.46
C ALA A 253 22.03 9.09 -14.17
N PHE A 254 20.95 9.87 -14.20
CA PHE A 254 20.97 11.29 -13.80
C PHE A 254 21.46 11.46 -12.36
N GLN A 255 20.92 10.66 -11.42
CA GLN A 255 21.28 10.73 -10.01
C GLN A 255 22.78 10.45 -9.81
N ARG A 256 23.31 9.38 -10.43
CA ARG A 256 24.75 9.03 -10.35
C ARG A 256 25.63 10.17 -10.80
N ARG A 257 25.34 10.77 -11.95
CA ARG A 257 26.12 11.89 -12.50
C ARG A 257 26.05 13.15 -11.63
N ASN A 258 24.96 13.32 -10.90
CA ASN A 258 24.68 14.54 -10.15
C ASN A 258 25.03 14.48 -8.66
N GLY A 259 25.74 13.43 -8.22
CA GLY A 259 26.08 13.20 -6.81
C GLY A 259 24.85 12.95 -5.94
N LEU A 260 23.72 12.58 -6.55
CA LEU A 260 22.51 12.20 -5.84
C LEU A 260 22.54 10.70 -5.58
N LYS A 261 21.74 10.25 -4.61
CA LYS A 261 21.57 8.83 -4.33
C LYS A 261 20.92 8.15 -5.55
N PRO A 262 21.57 7.14 -6.18
CA PRO A 262 21.06 6.50 -7.39
C PRO A 262 20.06 5.39 -7.04
N ASP A 263 18.87 5.80 -6.61
CA ASP A 263 17.84 4.90 -6.09
C ASP A 263 16.65 4.70 -7.02
N ARG A 264 16.75 5.13 -8.29
CA ARG A 264 15.72 4.94 -9.33
C ARG A 264 14.38 5.54 -8.92
N ASP A 265 14.40 6.57 -8.08
CA ASP A 265 13.20 7.20 -7.54
C ASP A 265 13.22 8.71 -7.79
N LEU A 266 12.11 9.22 -8.32
CA LEU A 266 11.89 10.66 -8.40
C LEU A 266 11.59 11.24 -7.02
N GLY A 267 11.14 10.45 -6.05
CA GLY A 267 10.66 10.88 -4.74
C GLY A 267 9.37 11.72 -4.84
N GLY A 268 8.88 12.17 -3.69
CA GLY A 268 7.74 13.08 -3.61
C GLY A 268 8.05 14.48 -4.18
N PRO A 269 7.06 15.38 -4.28
CA PRO A 269 7.20 16.70 -4.93
C PRO A 269 8.40 17.54 -4.47
N ASN A 270 8.82 17.38 -3.22
CA ASN A 270 9.92 18.13 -2.60
C ASN A 270 11.27 17.38 -2.61
N SER A 271 11.40 16.27 -3.34
CA SER A 271 12.66 15.53 -3.39
C SER A 271 13.79 16.37 -4.01
N LEU A 272 15.04 16.06 -3.65
CA LEU A 272 16.20 16.69 -4.27
C LEU A 272 16.31 16.32 -5.75
N THR A 273 15.95 15.09 -6.12
CA THR A 273 15.92 14.63 -7.53
C THR A 273 14.98 15.49 -8.38
N ARG A 274 13.72 15.69 -7.94
CA ARG A 274 12.75 16.53 -8.66
C ARG A 274 13.15 18.00 -8.67
N ARG A 275 13.65 18.53 -7.54
CA ARG A 275 14.14 19.92 -7.48
C ARG A 275 15.28 20.15 -8.45
N LYS A 276 16.21 19.20 -8.59
CA LYS A 276 17.33 19.31 -9.53
C LYS A 276 16.86 19.17 -10.98
N LEU A 277 15.99 18.21 -11.28
CA LEU A 277 15.40 18.03 -12.63
C LEU A 277 14.47 19.17 -13.06
N ALA A 278 14.01 20.00 -12.11
CA ALA A 278 13.22 21.20 -12.39
C ALA A 278 14.07 22.45 -12.66
N LEU A 279 15.41 22.38 -12.52
CA LEU A 279 16.30 23.50 -12.85
C LEU A 279 16.39 23.71 -14.36
N PRO A 280 16.68 24.95 -14.83
CA PRO A 280 16.93 25.21 -16.24
C PRO A 280 18.04 24.31 -16.81
N ILE A 281 17.85 23.75 -18.00
CA ILE A 281 18.80 22.81 -18.65
C ILE A 281 20.22 23.39 -18.71
N ALA A 282 20.37 24.70 -18.96
CA ALA A 282 21.66 25.38 -18.99
C ALA A 282 22.46 25.25 -17.67
N GLN A 283 21.78 25.10 -16.53
CA GLN A 283 22.40 24.89 -15.21
C GLN A 283 22.74 23.42 -14.93
N LEU A 284 22.15 22.49 -15.68
CA LEU A 284 22.33 21.04 -15.54
C LEU A 284 23.44 20.49 -16.44
N VAL A 285 23.75 21.17 -17.55
CA VAL A 285 24.81 20.77 -18.50
C VAL A 285 26.22 21.19 -18.03
N ARG A 286 26.31 22.15 -17.09
CA ARG A 286 27.58 22.72 -16.59
C ARG A 286 28.13 22.07 -15.31
N ALA A 287 27.55 20.97 -14.83
CA ALA A 287 27.99 20.23 -13.64
C ALA A 287 28.44 18.81 -14.00
#